data_AF-A0A101INH2-F1
#
_entry.id   AF-A0A101INH2-F1
#
_cell.length_a   1.000
_cell.length_b   1.000
_cell.length_c   1.000
_cell.angle_alpha   90.00
_cell.angle_beta   90.00
_cell.angle_gamma   90.00
#
_symmetry.space_group_name_H-M   'P 1'
#
loop_
_entity.id
_entity.type
_entity.pdbx_description
1 polymer ?
#
loop_
_entity_poly.entity_id
_entity_poly.type
_entity_poly.pdbx_seq_one_letter_code
_entity_poly.pdbx_strand_id
1 'polypeptide(L)'
;MIDGQVVNDPLTGKIDLGLIPAGIIEKIEIYRGPASALYGANALGGVINIITKSGKGEKKGTAGVYYGSYHTQNTRLLIKIKVII
;
A
#
# COMPACT_ATOMS: atom_id res chain seq x y z
N MET A 1 -0.04 -7.92 3.38
CA MET A 1 0.58 -7.19 4.51
C MET A 1 0.74 -5.73 4.16
N ILE A 2 0.74 -4.86 5.17
CA ILE A 2 1.04 -3.43 5.05
C ILE A 2 2.09 -3.09 6.10
N ASP A 3 3.23 -2.53 5.69
CA ASP A 3 4.33 -2.13 6.58
C ASP A 3 4.77 -3.25 7.55
N GLY A 4 4.77 -4.51 7.08
CA GLY A 4 5.13 -5.66 7.90
C GLY A 4 4.01 -6.23 8.78
N GLN A 5 2.83 -5.59 8.81
CA GLN A 5 1.66 -6.07 9.55
C GLN A 5 0.73 -6.89 8.65
N VAL A 6 0.22 -8.01 9.17
CA VAL A 6 -0.80 -8.82 8.50
C VAL A 6 -2.13 -8.10 8.63
N VAL A 7 -2.76 -7.80 7.49
CA VAL A 7 -4.04 -7.08 7.41
C VAL A 7 -5.12 -7.92 6.72
N ASN A 8 -4.84 -9.21 6.53
CA ASN A 8 -5.79 -10.17 5.99
C ASN A 8 -6.90 -10.39 7.01
N ASP A 9 -8.13 -10.52 6.53
CA ASP A 9 -9.25 -10.95 7.32
C ASP A 9 -8.95 -12.33 7.95
N PRO A 10 -9.00 -12.49 9.28
CA PRO A 10 -8.60 -13.74 9.94
C PRO A 10 -9.50 -14.93 9.60
N LEU A 11 -10.75 -14.69 9.19
CA LEU A 11 -11.75 -15.72 8.92
C LEU A 11 -11.68 -16.19 7.45
N THR A 12 -11.47 -15.26 6.54
CA THR A 12 -11.57 -15.49 5.09
C THR A 12 -10.23 -15.40 4.36
N GLY A 13 -9.18 -14.91 5.01
CA GLY A 13 -7.86 -14.67 4.43
C GLY A 13 -7.82 -13.53 3.40
N LYS A 14 -8.96 -12.89 3.11
CA LYS A 14 -9.11 -11.86 2.09
C LYS A 14 -8.53 -10.52 2.56
N ILE A 15 -8.25 -9.65 1.60
CA ILE A 15 -7.86 -8.26 1.85
C ILE A 15 -8.68 -7.37 0.92
N ASP A 16 -9.23 -6.28 1.46
CA ASP A 16 -9.85 -5.24 0.65
C ASP A 16 -8.76 -4.24 0.21
N LEU A 17 -8.30 -4.41 -1.03
CA LEU A 17 -7.29 -3.53 -1.63
C LEU A 17 -7.85 -2.14 -1.96
N GLY A 18 -9.18 -1.97 -2.01
CA GLY A 18 -9.83 -0.68 -2.22
C GLY A 18 -9.58 0.31 -1.09
N LEU A 19 -9.25 -0.20 0.11
CA LEU A 19 -8.89 0.60 1.28
C LEU A 19 -7.45 1.15 1.21
N ILE A 20 -6.66 0.78 0.20
CA ILE A 20 -5.27 1.20 0.05
C ILE A 20 -5.14 2.11 -1.18
N PRO A 21 -5.21 3.44 -1.01
CA PRO A 21 -5.03 4.36 -2.13
C PRO A 21 -3.65 4.16 -2.78
N ALA A 22 -3.59 3.95 -4.09
CA ALA A 22 -2.31 3.81 -4.80
C ALA A 22 -1.37 5.02 -4.59
N GLY A 23 -1.92 6.20 -4.29
CA GLY A 23 -1.15 7.41 -4.01
C GLY A 23 -0.29 7.35 -2.73
N ILE A 24 -0.63 6.49 -1.77
CA ILE A 24 0.12 6.34 -0.51
C ILE A 24 1.16 5.22 -0.56
N ILE A 25 1.15 4.39 -1.61
CA ILE A 25 2.10 3.28 -1.77
C ILE A 25 3.46 3.83 -2.17
N GLU A 26 4.51 3.43 -1.44
CA GLU A 26 5.91 3.73 -1.78
C GLU A 26 6.52 2.62 -2.64
N LYS A 27 6.36 1.36 -2.22
CA LYS A 27 6.80 0.18 -2.97
C LYS A 27 5.99 -1.06 -2.58
N ILE A 28 6.03 -2.09 -3.42
CA ILE A 28 5.43 -3.39 -3.16
C ILE A 28 6.56 -4.43 -3.16
N GLU A 29 6.65 -5.21 -2.09
CA GLU A 29 7.60 -6.30 -1.93
C GLU A 29 6.88 -7.64 -2.06
N ILE A 30 7.50 -8.58 -2.79
CA ILE A 30 6.94 -9.91 -3.02
C ILE A 30 7.95 -10.95 -2.54
N TYR A 31 7.60 -11.66 -1.49
CA TYR A 31 8.32 -12.84 -1.01
C TYR A 31 7.70 -14.07 -1.65
N ARG A 32 8.49 -14.82 -2.41
CA ARG A 32 8.04 -16.01 -3.13
C ARG A 32 8.34 -17.26 -2.31
N GLY A 33 7.42 -18.23 -2.33
CA GLY A 33 7.58 -19.50 -1.61
C GLY A 33 6.99 -19.49 -0.20
N PRO A 34 7.09 -20.62 0.52
CA PRO A 34 6.42 -20.79 1.81
C PRO A 34 7.03 -19.88 2.87
N ALA A 35 6.35 -18.78 3.17
CA ALA A 35 6.77 -17.81 4.17
C ALA A 35 5.97 -17.95 5.48
N SER A 36 5.24 -19.07 5.63
CA SER A 36 4.35 -19.37 6.76
C SER A 36 5.05 -19.40 8.11
N ALA A 37 6.34 -19.74 8.14
CA ALA A 37 7.14 -19.74 9.36
C ALA A 37 7.38 -18.32 9.92
N LEU A 38 7.41 -17.30 9.07
CA LEU A 38 7.64 -15.91 9.46
C LEU A 38 6.36 -15.10 9.54
N TYR A 39 5.37 -15.39 8.69
CA TYR A 39 4.19 -14.53 8.50
C TYR A 39 2.84 -15.24 8.74
N GLY A 40 2.87 -16.50 9.21
CA GLY A 40 1.68 -17.24 9.64
C GLY A 40 0.97 -18.03 8.55
N ALA A 41 -0.17 -18.64 8.91
CA ALA A 41 -0.87 -19.65 8.11
C ALA A 41 -1.28 -19.17 6.69
N ASN A 42 -1.46 -17.86 6.50
CA ASN A 42 -1.90 -17.28 5.24
C ASN A 42 -0.76 -17.04 4.21
N ALA A 43 0.47 -17.47 4.51
CA ALA A 43 1.66 -17.20 3.69
C ALA A 43 2.21 -18.43 2.92
N LEU A 44 1.37 -19.44 2.66
CA LEU A 44 1.77 -20.68 1.97
C LEU A 44 2.30 -20.44 0.55
N GLY A 45 1.64 -19.56 -0.22
CA GLY A 45 2.02 -19.23 -1.60
C GLY A 45 3.07 -18.11 -1.71
N GLY A 46 3.44 -17.50 -0.59
CA GLY A 46 4.24 -16.28 -0.53
C GLY A 46 3.51 -15.13 0.14
N VAL A 47 4.15 -13.97 0.16
CA VAL A 47 3.69 -12.77 0.85
C VAL A 47 3.83 -11.56 -0.07
N ILE A 48 2.77 -10.77 -0.13
CA ILE A 48 2.78 -9.43 -0.70
C ILE A 48 2.77 -8.43 0.46
N ASN A 49 3.81 -7.59 0.52
CA ASN A 49 3.97 -6.55 1.52
C ASN A 49 3.94 -5.18 0.83
N ILE A 50 2.93 -4.38 1.16
CA ILE A 50 2.78 -3.00 0.66
C ILE A 50 3.49 -2.09 1.65
N ILE A 51 4.48 -1.33 1.18
CA ILE A 51 5.18 -0.33 1.99
C ILE A 51 4.54 1.03 1.72
N THR A 52 4.05 1.67 2.77
CA THR A 52 3.45 3.00 2.69
C THR A 52 4.52 4.09 2.71
N LYS A 53 4.19 5.24 2.11
CA LYS A 53 5.07 6.40 2.11
C LYS A 53 5.28 6.89 3.53
N SER A 54 6.51 6.80 4.02
CA SER A 54 6.84 7.40 5.31
C SER A 54 6.78 8.93 5.21
N GLY A 55 6.25 9.57 6.26
CA GLY A 55 6.29 11.03 6.43
C GLY A 55 7.70 11.58 6.69
N LYS A 56 8.75 10.76 6.61
CA LYS A 56 10.13 11.15 6.83
C LYS A 56 10.66 11.83 5.56
N GLY A 57 10.66 13.16 5.56
CA GLY A 57 11.18 13.99 4.46
C GLY A 57 10.74 15.45 4.57
N GLU A 58 11.25 16.30 3.68
CA GLU A 58 10.77 17.68 3.53
C GLU A 58 9.28 17.71 3.17
N LYS A 59 8.57 18.77 3.57
CA LYS A 59 7.16 18.98 3.21
C LYS A 59 7.07 19.06 1.68
N LYS A 60 6.35 18.13 1.06
CA LYS A 60 6.16 18.08 -0.40
C LYS A 60 4.67 18.03 -0.70
N GLY A 61 4.23 18.93 -1.58
CA GLY A 61 2.89 18.90 -2.17
C GLY A 61 2.97 18.36 -3.60
N THR A 62 1.97 17.60 -4.01
CA THR A 62 1.81 17.19 -5.42
C THR A 62 0.37 17.43 -5.83
N ALA A 63 0.19 18.17 -6.93
CA ALA A 63 -1.09 18.35 -7.60
C ALA A 63 -0.97 17.78 -9.01
N GLY A 64 -2.02 17.10 -9.47
CA GLY A 64 -2.05 16.52 -10.81
C GLY A 64 -3.46 16.45 -11.36
N VAL A 65 -3.58 16.69 -12.66
CA VAL A 65 -4.80 16.51 -13.44
C VAL A 65 -4.51 15.44 -14.50
N TYR A 66 -5.43 14.50 -14.65
CA TYR A 66 -5.30 13.37 -15.57
C TYR A 66 -6.55 13.30 -16.44
N TYR A 67 -6.34 13.09 -17.74
CA TYR A 67 -7.39 12.82 -18.72
C TYR A 67 -7.03 11.54 -19.47
N GLY A 68 -8.00 10.66 -19.70
CA GLY A 68 -7.79 9.39 -20.38
C GLY A 68 -8.97 8.97 -21.25
N SER A 69 -8.77 7.90 -22.03
CA SER A 69 -9.82 7.29 -22.86
C SER A 69 -11.06 6.93 -22.04
N TYR A 70 -12.21 6.78 -22.70
CA TYR A 70 -13.52 6.57 -22.06
C TYR A 70 -13.99 7.75 -21.19
N HIS A 71 -13.61 9.00 -21.55
CA HIS A 71 -13.96 10.22 -20.80
C HIS A 71 -13.52 10.18 -19.33
N THR A 72 -12.40 9.52 -19.04
CA THR A 72 -11.88 9.43 -17.66
C THR A 72 -11.21 10.74 -17.28
N GLN A 73 -11.75 11.44 -16.27
CA GLN A 73 -11.15 12.64 -15.69
C GLN A 73 -10.79 12.39 -14.23
N ASN A 74 -9.57 12.75 -13.82
CA ASN A 74 -9.14 12.56 -12.43
C ASN A 74 -8.31 13.75 -11.96
N THR A 75 -8.60 14.25 -10.77
CA THR A 75 -7.85 15.32 -10.10
C THR A 75 -7.30 14.79 -8.79
N ARG A 76 -6.00 14.98 -8.55
CA ARG A 76 -5.34 14.48 -7.35
C ARG A 76 -4.54 15.56 -6.65
N LEU A 77 -4.76 15.68 -5.34
CA LEU A 77 -3.97 16.50 -4.43
C LEU A 77 -3.38 15.60 -3.33
N LEU A 78 -2.07 15.68 -3.11
CA LEU A 78 -1.35 14.95 -2.07
C LEU A 78 -0.44 15.90 -1.30
N ILE A 79 -0.48 15.83 0.03
CA ILE A 79 0.37 16.63 0.92
C ILE A 79 1.15 15.68 1.82
N LYS A 80 2.48 15.76 1.79
CA LYS A 80 3.38 15.07 2.72
C LYS A 80 3.73 15.99 3.89
N ILE A 81 3.40 15.56 5.11
CA ILE A 81 3.75 16.27 6.35
C ILE A 81 4.71 15.40 7.17
N LYS A 82 5.78 16.03 7.66
CA LYS A 82 6.71 15.42 8.61
C LYS A 82 6.09 15.44 10.01
N VAL A 83 5.84 14.26 10.57
CA VAL A 83 5.49 14.11 11.99
C VAL A 83 6.80 13.92 12.77
N ILE A 84 7.03 14.79 13.75
CA ILE A 84 8.17 14.72 14.68
C ILE A 84 7.59 14.25 16.01
N ILE A 85 8.04 13.07 16.46
CA ILE A 85 7.88 12.56 17.83
C ILE A 85 9.30 12.26 18.31
#